data_AF-A0A1H8CZW5-F1
#
_entry.id   AF-A0A1H8CZW5-F1
#
_cell.length_a   1.000
_cell.length_b   1.000
_cell.length_c   1.000
_cell.angle_alpha   90.00
_cell.angle_beta   90.00
_cell.angle_gamma   90.00
#
_symmetry.space_group_name_H-M   'P 1'
#
loop_
_entity.id
_entity.type
_entity.pdbx_description
1 polymer ?
#
loop_
_entity_poly.entity_id
_entity_poly.type
_entity_poly.pdbx_seq_one_letter_code
_entity_poly.pdbx_strand_id
1 'polypeptide(L)'
;MKQVIISTVGVSMLTRNIKEKEKLGRLRSGTVDQYPEFTALMNELMDELEQAALRYRSSPKLLGAELNSLDRIGVNKGDQLYFLTTHTLDGMLVGEALKKIVTRFWEVDAYYETVEGLQVQNADAFCYLGLPQLVNKVTAILEKHPADQYRRIFNTTGGFKAVSFYMTILGMLEGVTVKYLFENSDHIIEMPAAPVYFNIESFYRLGRVIEKMLNGAIHESELIWLTGRSRQQLKGEFSDILVWQPDGTVTLSALARIIYIRLVWNNPGKFIINFPKK
;
A
#
# COMPACT_ATOMS: atom_id res chain seq x y z
N MET A 1 1.74 7.82 -23.89
CA MET A 1 1.43 6.61 -23.09
C MET A 1 0.64 7.07 -21.88
N LYS A 2 -0.53 6.46 -21.60
CA LYS A 2 -1.35 6.82 -20.44
C LYS A 2 -0.64 6.42 -19.14
N GLN A 3 -0.86 7.15 -18.06
CA GLN A 3 -0.30 6.83 -16.76
C GLN A 3 -1.31 6.07 -15.92
N VAL A 4 -0.82 5.11 -15.13
CA VAL A 4 -1.54 4.56 -13.98
C VAL A 4 -0.74 4.95 -12.74
N ILE A 5 -1.37 5.69 -11.83
CA ILE A 5 -0.72 6.21 -10.64
C ILE A 5 -1.43 5.66 -9.41
N ILE A 6 -0.70 4.87 -8.62
CA ILE A 6 -1.20 4.35 -7.34
C ILE A 6 -0.61 5.22 -6.23
N SER A 7 -1.46 5.95 -5.53
CA SER A 7 -1.07 6.86 -4.45
C SER A 7 -1.48 6.29 -3.10
N THR A 8 -0.53 6.22 -2.17
CA THR A 8 -0.88 6.07 -0.76
C THR A 8 -1.36 7.42 -0.22
N VAL A 9 -2.37 7.40 0.63
CA VAL A 9 -3.05 8.61 1.09
C VAL A 9 -2.85 8.83 2.58
N GLY A 10 -2.44 10.04 2.94
CA GLY A 10 -2.45 10.51 4.31
C GLY A 10 -3.64 11.43 4.58
N VAL A 11 -3.72 11.93 5.82
CA VAL A 11 -4.82 12.82 6.26
C VAL A 11 -4.43 14.30 6.21
N SER A 12 -3.38 14.64 5.47
CA SER A 12 -2.82 16.00 5.41
C SER A 12 -3.84 17.01 4.89
N MET A 13 -4.68 16.59 3.93
CA MET A 13 -5.78 17.38 3.37
C MET A 13 -6.77 17.80 4.46
N LEU A 14 -7.14 16.92 5.38
CA LEU A 14 -8.06 17.26 6.47
C LEU A 14 -7.44 18.29 7.40
N THR A 15 -6.23 18.02 7.88
CA THR A 15 -5.54 18.89 8.84
C THR A 15 -5.27 20.30 8.31
N ARG A 16 -5.18 20.44 6.98
CA ARG A 16 -4.92 21.70 6.31
C ARG A 16 -6.19 22.51 6.07
N ASN A 17 -7.28 21.86 5.70
CA ASN A 17 -8.47 22.55 5.18
C ASN A 17 -9.61 22.65 6.20
N ILE A 18 -9.65 21.76 7.19
CA ILE A 18 -10.67 21.75 8.25
C ILE A 18 -10.11 22.47 9.48
N LYS A 19 -10.75 23.59 9.86
CA LYS A 19 -10.30 24.41 11.00
C LYS A 19 -10.72 23.83 12.35
N GLU A 20 -11.89 23.20 12.39
CA GLU A 20 -12.48 22.66 13.60
C GLU A 20 -11.84 21.32 13.98
N LYS A 21 -10.78 21.40 14.81
CA LYS A 21 -10.03 20.22 15.24
C LYS A 21 -10.88 19.20 16.01
N GLU A 22 -11.96 19.64 16.66
CA GLU A 22 -12.89 18.76 17.36
C GLU A 22 -13.59 17.78 16.40
N LYS A 23 -14.06 18.27 15.24
CA LYS A 23 -14.64 17.42 14.19
C LYS A 23 -13.67 16.33 13.74
N LEU A 24 -12.41 16.70 13.53
CA LEU A 24 -11.34 15.75 13.16
C LEU A 24 -11.03 14.76 14.28
N GLY A 25 -11.06 15.21 15.54
CA GLY A 25 -10.90 14.35 16.71
C GLY A 25 -12.00 13.30 16.81
N ARG A 26 -13.26 13.72 16.65
CA ARG A 26 -14.42 12.82 16.59
C ARG A 26 -14.28 11.80 15.46
N LEU A 27 -13.94 12.26 14.26
CA LEU A 27 -13.75 11.38 13.10
C LEU A 27 -12.68 10.31 13.33
N ARG A 28 -11.55 10.69 13.94
CA ARG A 28 -10.44 9.77 14.26
C ARG A 28 -10.75 8.77 15.37
N SER A 29 -11.72 9.08 16.22
CA SER A 29 -12.17 8.17 17.27
C SER A 29 -13.12 7.08 16.75
N GLY A 30 -13.73 7.29 15.59
CA GLY A 30 -14.63 6.34 14.97
C GLY A 30 -13.91 5.30 14.10
N THR A 31 -14.54 4.15 13.95
CA THR A 31 -14.13 3.06 13.05
C THR A 31 -15.00 3.03 11.80
N VAL A 32 -14.54 2.34 10.76
CA VAL A 32 -15.32 2.19 9.51
C VAL A 32 -16.67 1.52 9.75
N ASP A 33 -16.75 0.56 10.67
CA ASP A 33 -18.00 -0.12 11.02
C ASP A 33 -19.04 0.83 11.64
N GLN A 34 -18.57 1.91 12.26
CA GLN A 34 -19.41 2.96 12.85
C GLN A 34 -19.79 4.04 11.83
N TYR A 35 -19.40 3.92 10.56
CA TYR A 35 -19.72 4.91 9.52
C TYR A 35 -21.18 5.41 9.54
N PRO A 36 -22.22 4.56 9.72
CA PRO A 36 -23.60 5.04 9.80
C PRO A 36 -23.83 6.14 10.84
N GLU A 37 -23.18 6.05 12.00
CA GLU A 37 -23.26 7.03 13.10
C GLU A 37 -22.55 8.35 12.77
N PHE A 38 -21.58 8.31 11.85
CA PHE A 38 -20.77 9.44 11.42
C PHE A 38 -21.25 10.08 10.11
N THR A 39 -22.29 9.55 9.47
CA THR A 39 -22.77 10.00 8.14
C THR A 39 -22.96 11.52 8.05
N ALA A 40 -23.60 12.14 9.05
CA ALA A 40 -23.82 13.58 9.06
C ALA A 40 -22.50 14.37 9.11
N LEU A 41 -21.56 13.94 9.96
CA LEU A 41 -20.24 14.56 10.08
C LEU A 41 -19.40 14.34 8.80
N MET A 42 -19.47 13.15 8.19
CA MET A 42 -18.79 12.83 6.94
C MET A 42 -19.26 13.75 5.81
N ASN A 43 -20.58 13.96 5.68
CA ASN A 43 -21.15 14.86 4.68
C ASN A 43 -20.73 16.32 4.93
N GLU A 44 -20.82 16.79 6.18
CA GLU A 44 -20.39 18.14 6.54
C GLU A 44 -18.91 18.38 6.19
N LEU A 45 -18.03 17.46 6.56
CA LEU A 45 -16.61 17.57 6.25
C LEU A 45 -16.31 17.44 4.76
N MET A 46 -17.07 16.61 4.03
CA MET A 46 -16.97 16.52 2.57
C MET A 46 -17.32 17.85 1.92
N ASP A 47 -18.40 18.50 2.35
CA ASP A 47 -18.80 19.81 1.85
C ASP A 47 -17.71 20.87 2.13
N GLU A 48 -17.13 20.88 3.33
CA GLU A 48 -16.00 21.76 3.65
C GLU A 48 -14.79 21.54 2.73
N LEU A 49 -14.47 20.28 2.39
CA LEU A 49 -13.39 19.93 1.46
C LEU A 49 -13.72 20.35 0.03
N GLU A 50 -14.95 20.17 -0.43
CA GLU A 50 -15.39 20.61 -1.76
C GLU A 50 -15.35 22.15 -1.88
N GLN A 51 -15.77 22.87 -0.83
CA GLN A 51 -15.64 24.33 -0.78
C GLN A 51 -14.17 24.77 -0.76
N ALA A 52 -13.30 24.07 -0.01
CA ALA A 52 -11.88 24.31 -0.08
C ALA A 52 -11.33 24.09 -1.49
N ALA A 53 -11.76 23.02 -2.17
CA ALA A 53 -11.34 22.71 -3.52
C ALA A 53 -11.72 23.83 -4.50
N LEU A 54 -12.94 24.37 -4.39
CA LEU A 54 -13.39 25.52 -5.19
C LEU A 54 -12.52 26.76 -4.96
N ARG A 55 -12.16 27.06 -3.71
CA ARG A 55 -11.27 28.19 -3.38
C ARG A 55 -9.89 28.04 -4.02
N TYR A 56 -9.37 26.83 -4.07
CA TYR A 56 -8.06 26.52 -4.65
C TYR A 56 -8.14 26.01 -6.10
N ARG A 57 -9.22 26.29 -6.84
CA ARG A 57 -9.42 25.77 -8.20
C ARG A 57 -8.25 26.06 -9.15
N SER A 58 -7.65 27.25 -9.05
CA SER A 58 -6.49 27.66 -9.86
C SER A 58 -5.15 27.14 -9.33
N SER A 59 -5.12 26.51 -8.15
CA SER A 59 -3.92 25.93 -7.56
C SER A 59 -4.26 24.73 -6.67
N PRO A 60 -4.77 23.61 -7.23
CA PRO A 60 -5.20 22.45 -6.45
C PRO A 60 -4.10 21.85 -5.56
N LYS A 61 -2.83 22.05 -5.93
CA LYS A 61 -1.66 21.66 -5.13
C LYS A 61 -1.66 22.22 -3.70
N LEU A 62 -2.37 23.31 -3.43
CA LEU A 62 -2.46 23.91 -2.09
C LEU A 62 -3.40 23.14 -1.14
N LEU A 63 -4.20 22.22 -1.65
CA LEU A 63 -5.16 21.44 -0.85
C LEU A 63 -4.52 20.33 -0.03
N GLY A 64 -3.39 19.77 -0.46
CA GLY A 64 -2.79 18.63 0.23
C GLY A 64 -1.55 18.09 -0.48
N ALA A 65 -0.80 17.25 0.22
CA ALA A 65 0.45 16.68 -0.30
C ALA A 65 0.22 15.78 -1.53
N GLU A 66 -0.90 15.06 -1.57
CA GLU A 66 -1.31 14.19 -2.66
C GLU A 66 -1.59 15.00 -3.94
N LEU A 67 -2.37 16.08 -3.85
CA LEU A 67 -2.65 16.93 -5.02
C LEU A 67 -1.40 17.68 -5.48
N ASN A 68 -0.52 18.07 -4.54
CA ASN A 68 0.74 18.71 -4.87
C ASN A 68 1.71 17.76 -5.58
N SER A 69 1.76 16.49 -5.17
CA SER A 69 2.59 15.50 -5.86
C SER A 69 2.02 15.14 -7.22
N LEU A 70 0.69 14.96 -7.35
CA LEU A 70 0.05 14.66 -8.63
C LEU A 70 0.20 15.78 -9.67
N ASP A 71 0.06 17.05 -9.25
CA ASP A 71 0.31 18.22 -10.11
C ASP A 71 1.73 18.17 -10.70
N ARG A 72 2.73 17.87 -9.86
CA ARG A 72 4.14 17.77 -10.28
C ARG A 72 4.49 16.48 -11.04
N ILE A 73 3.77 15.39 -10.81
CA ILE A 73 3.89 14.16 -11.61
C ILE A 73 3.45 14.44 -13.05
N GLY A 74 2.58 15.44 -13.26
CA GLY A 74 2.05 15.80 -14.57
C GLY A 74 0.89 14.87 -14.96
N VAL A 75 -0.10 14.75 -14.08
CA VAL A 75 -1.35 14.03 -14.36
C VAL A 75 -2.13 14.73 -15.46
N ASN A 76 -2.62 13.95 -16.43
CA ASN A 76 -3.38 14.47 -17.57
C ASN A 76 -4.66 13.66 -17.81
N LYS A 77 -5.57 14.23 -18.61
CA LYS A 77 -6.81 13.58 -19.02
C LYS A 77 -6.58 12.17 -19.56
N GLY A 78 -7.35 11.22 -19.05
CA GLY A 78 -7.27 9.80 -19.43
C GLY A 78 -6.22 8.98 -18.67
N ASP A 79 -5.44 9.59 -17.77
CA ASP A 79 -4.68 8.86 -16.75
C ASP A 79 -5.63 8.19 -15.75
N GLN A 80 -5.15 7.11 -15.12
CA GLN A 80 -5.88 6.32 -14.12
C GLN A 80 -5.27 6.55 -12.74
N LEU A 81 -6.05 7.04 -11.79
CA LEU A 81 -5.59 7.30 -10.41
C LEU A 81 -6.24 6.33 -9.43
N TYR A 82 -5.41 5.65 -8.63
CA TYR A 82 -5.86 4.79 -7.54
C TYR A 82 -5.36 5.31 -6.20
N PHE A 83 -6.27 5.67 -5.31
CA PHE A 83 -5.98 6.13 -3.96
C PHE A 83 -6.17 4.98 -2.96
N LEU A 84 -5.08 4.54 -2.35
CA LEU A 84 -5.10 3.50 -1.32
C LEU A 84 -5.01 4.16 0.04
N THR A 85 -6.08 4.04 0.83
CA THR A 85 -6.22 4.70 2.13
C THR A 85 -6.24 3.69 3.28
N THR A 86 -5.97 4.16 4.50
CA THR A 86 -6.14 3.35 5.70
C THR A 86 -7.61 2.99 5.91
N HIS A 87 -7.87 1.86 6.56
CA HIS A 87 -9.23 1.44 6.92
C HIS A 87 -9.74 2.22 8.14
N THR A 88 -9.92 3.53 7.95
CA THR A 88 -10.35 4.49 8.97
C THR A 88 -11.32 5.49 8.34
N LEU A 89 -12.18 6.13 9.15
CA LEU A 89 -13.17 7.09 8.64
C LEU A 89 -12.52 8.31 7.97
N ASP A 90 -11.41 8.80 8.52
CA ASP A 90 -10.63 9.88 7.90
C ASP A 90 -9.95 9.44 6.59
N GLY A 91 -9.49 8.20 6.51
CA GLY A 91 -8.98 7.59 5.28
C GLY A 91 -10.05 7.48 4.19
N MET A 92 -11.29 7.10 4.56
CA MET A 92 -12.43 7.07 3.64
C MET A 92 -12.75 8.47 3.12
N LEU A 93 -12.88 9.43 4.04
CA LEU A 93 -13.23 10.82 3.70
C LEU A 93 -12.24 11.43 2.72
N VAL A 94 -10.93 11.28 2.98
CA VAL A 94 -9.90 11.84 2.11
C VAL A 94 -9.83 11.11 0.78
N GLY A 95 -9.95 9.79 0.77
CA GLY A 95 -9.96 9.01 -0.47
C GLY A 95 -11.10 9.43 -1.40
N GLU A 96 -12.30 9.60 -0.86
CA GLU A 96 -13.46 10.05 -1.62
C GLU A 96 -13.31 11.50 -2.09
N ALA A 97 -12.85 12.40 -1.21
CA ALA A 97 -12.61 13.79 -1.56
C ALA A 97 -11.57 13.92 -2.69
N LEU A 98 -10.44 13.20 -2.58
CA LEU A 98 -9.41 13.16 -3.61
C LEU A 98 -9.99 12.69 -4.95
N LYS A 99 -10.71 11.57 -4.97
CA LYS A 99 -11.38 11.06 -6.16
C LYS A 99 -12.24 12.14 -6.83
N LYS A 100 -13.14 12.78 -6.07
CA LYS A 100 -14.02 13.83 -6.61
C LYS A 100 -13.24 15.02 -7.16
N ILE A 101 -12.25 15.49 -6.41
CA ILE A 101 -11.45 16.67 -6.76
C ILE A 101 -10.64 16.43 -8.04
N VAL A 102 -9.92 15.32 -8.14
CA VAL A 102 -9.04 15.06 -9.30
C VAL A 102 -9.83 14.77 -10.56
N THR A 103 -10.96 14.05 -10.47
CA THR A 103 -11.85 13.83 -11.61
C THR A 103 -12.41 15.15 -12.13
N ARG A 104 -12.76 16.07 -11.23
CA ARG A 104 -13.24 17.40 -11.61
C ARG A 104 -12.16 18.30 -12.21
N PHE A 105 -10.95 18.29 -11.67
CA PHE A 105 -9.90 19.23 -12.07
C PHE A 105 -9.01 18.75 -13.21
N TRP A 106 -8.77 17.44 -13.30
CA TRP A 106 -7.87 16.86 -14.30
C TRP A 106 -8.58 15.94 -15.29
N GLU A 107 -9.90 15.77 -15.19
CA GLU A 107 -10.70 14.89 -16.07
C GLU A 107 -10.11 13.47 -16.17
N VAL A 108 -9.67 12.95 -15.03
CA VAL A 108 -9.11 11.60 -14.89
C VAL A 108 -10.12 10.62 -14.33
N ASP A 109 -9.92 9.36 -14.69
CA ASP A 109 -10.60 8.24 -14.03
C ASP A 109 -9.90 8.01 -12.69
N ALA A 110 -10.64 8.23 -11.60
CA ALA A 110 -10.12 8.11 -10.26
C ALA A 110 -10.93 7.15 -9.42
N TYR A 111 -10.21 6.35 -8.64
CA TYR A 111 -10.73 5.33 -7.75
C TYR A 111 -10.10 5.52 -6.39
N TYR A 112 -10.84 5.22 -5.32
CA TYR A 112 -10.26 5.07 -4.01
C TYR A 112 -10.71 3.75 -3.41
N GLU A 113 -9.84 3.14 -2.62
CA GLU A 113 -10.14 1.94 -1.87
C GLU A 113 -9.49 2.04 -0.49
N THR A 114 -10.25 1.70 0.54
CA THR A 114 -9.66 1.44 1.86
C THR A 114 -8.98 0.07 1.84
N VAL A 115 -7.85 -0.03 2.52
CA VAL A 115 -7.12 -1.29 2.69
C VAL A 115 -7.40 -1.83 4.08
N GLU A 116 -8.24 -2.85 4.16
CA GLU A 116 -8.57 -3.55 5.41
C GLU A 116 -7.31 -3.95 6.18
N GLY A 117 -7.30 -3.74 7.49
CA GLY A 117 -6.14 -4.00 8.37
C GLY A 117 -5.04 -2.93 8.30
N LEU A 118 -5.03 -2.06 7.29
CA LEU A 118 -4.05 -0.96 7.19
C LEU A 118 -4.45 0.18 8.15
N GLN A 119 -3.95 0.13 9.38
CA GLN A 119 -4.22 1.11 10.44
C GLN A 119 -3.02 1.29 11.38
N VAL A 120 -3.11 2.23 12.35
CA VAL A 120 -2.00 2.60 13.26
C VAL A 120 -2.22 2.23 14.75
N GLN A 121 -3.37 1.67 15.10
CA GLN A 121 -3.75 1.32 16.47
C GLN A 121 -3.32 -0.09 16.89
N ASN A 122 -3.24 -1.04 15.96
CA ASN A 122 -2.87 -2.44 16.21
C ASN A 122 -1.80 -2.89 15.20
N ALA A 123 -0.57 -3.08 15.67
CA ALA A 123 0.57 -3.44 14.85
C ALA A 123 0.44 -4.83 14.20
N ASP A 124 -0.16 -5.80 14.90
CA ASP A 124 -0.35 -7.15 14.38
C ASP A 124 -1.34 -7.15 13.22
N ALA A 125 -2.48 -6.47 13.36
CA ALA A 125 -3.44 -6.32 12.27
C ALA A 125 -2.84 -5.55 11.08
N PHE A 126 -2.00 -4.53 11.32
CA PHE A 126 -1.24 -3.86 10.26
C PHE A 126 -0.33 -4.85 9.51
N CYS A 127 0.46 -5.64 10.24
CA CYS A 127 1.44 -6.55 9.68
C CYS A 127 0.82 -7.76 8.95
N TYR A 128 -0.15 -8.42 9.58
CA TYR A 128 -0.66 -9.73 9.15
C TYR A 128 -1.93 -9.66 8.29
N LEU A 129 -2.66 -8.54 8.32
CA LEU A 129 -3.83 -8.31 7.47
C LEU A 129 -3.59 -7.14 6.51
N GLY A 130 -3.22 -5.97 7.04
CA GLY A 130 -3.07 -4.73 6.28
C GLY A 130 -2.08 -4.79 5.13
N LEU A 131 -0.83 -5.18 5.41
CA LEU A 131 0.21 -5.26 4.39
C LEU A 131 -0.10 -6.29 3.30
N PRO A 132 -0.54 -7.53 3.62
CA PRO A 132 -1.03 -8.42 2.59
C PRO A 132 -2.15 -7.88 1.71
N GLN A 133 -3.15 -7.22 2.30
CA GLN A 133 -4.27 -6.66 1.54
C GLN A 133 -3.82 -5.50 0.64
N LEU A 134 -2.86 -4.69 1.10
CA LEU A 134 -2.23 -3.65 0.29
C LEU A 134 -1.59 -4.27 -0.97
N VAL A 135 -0.81 -5.32 -0.79
CA VAL A 135 -0.10 -6.01 -1.88
C VAL A 135 -1.08 -6.61 -2.87
N ASN A 136 -2.14 -7.27 -2.40
CA ASN A 136 -3.17 -7.84 -3.26
C ASN A 136 -3.84 -6.76 -4.11
N LYS A 137 -4.25 -5.64 -3.50
CA LYS A 137 -4.87 -4.51 -4.20
C LYS A 137 -3.94 -3.89 -5.25
N VAL A 138 -2.70 -3.59 -4.86
CA VAL A 138 -1.70 -3.04 -5.80
C VAL A 138 -1.46 -4.02 -6.96
N THR A 139 -1.35 -5.31 -6.67
CA THR A 139 -1.14 -6.35 -7.69
C THR A 139 -2.30 -6.40 -8.68
N ALA A 140 -3.54 -6.44 -8.20
CA ALA A 140 -4.73 -6.43 -9.04
C ALA A 140 -4.82 -5.17 -9.91
N ILE A 141 -4.42 -4.00 -9.39
CA ILE A 141 -4.37 -2.76 -10.17
C ILE A 141 -3.29 -2.86 -11.27
N LEU A 142 -2.09 -3.34 -10.94
CA LEU A 142 -1.00 -3.48 -11.92
C LEU A 142 -1.35 -4.49 -13.02
N GLU A 143 -2.01 -5.60 -12.69
CA GLU A 143 -2.47 -6.60 -13.68
C GLU A 143 -3.47 -6.01 -14.67
N LYS A 144 -4.37 -5.13 -14.20
CA LYS A 144 -5.32 -4.40 -15.07
C LYS A 144 -4.62 -3.38 -15.99
N HIS A 145 -3.39 -2.96 -15.67
CA HIS A 145 -2.67 -1.89 -16.37
C HIS A 145 -1.27 -2.37 -16.76
N PRO A 146 -1.12 -3.16 -17.84
CA PRO A 146 0.15 -3.76 -18.23
C PRO A 146 1.20 -2.72 -18.62
N ALA A 147 2.48 -2.99 -18.34
CA ALA A 147 3.58 -2.00 -18.42
C ALA A 147 3.92 -1.58 -19.86
N ASP A 148 3.57 -2.40 -20.85
CA ASP A 148 3.67 -2.11 -22.28
C ASP A 148 2.62 -1.09 -22.76
N GLN A 149 1.53 -0.92 -22.01
CA GLN A 149 0.44 0.00 -22.33
C GLN A 149 0.40 1.24 -21.43
N TYR A 150 0.84 1.11 -20.17
CA TYR A 150 0.74 2.14 -19.14
C TYR A 150 2.08 2.47 -18.51
N ARG A 151 2.32 3.78 -18.32
CA ARG A 151 3.39 4.24 -17.44
C ARG A 151 2.92 4.06 -16.01
N ARG A 152 3.48 3.08 -15.31
CA ARG A 152 3.13 2.77 -13.92
C ARG A 152 3.94 3.63 -12.96
N ILE A 153 3.25 4.27 -12.02
CA ILE A 153 3.86 5.15 -11.03
C ILE A 153 3.28 4.83 -9.65
N PHE A 154 4.13 4.65 -8.65
CA PHE A 154 3.73 4.72 -7.26
C PHE A 154 4.02 6.10 -6.71
N ASN A 155 3.01 6.77 -6.17
CA ASN A 155 3.15 8.03 -5.48
C ASN A 155 3.08 7.78 -3.96
N THR A 156 4.24 7.76 -3.31
CA THR A 156 4.35 7.49 -1.87
C THR A 156 4.51 8.78 -1.06
N THR A 157 4.04 9.91 -1.60
CA THR A 157 4.12 11.22 -0.94
C THR A 157 3.24 11.29 0.32
N GLY A 158 2.05 10.68 0.25
CA GLY A 158 1.09 10.64 1.33
C GLY A 158 1.07 9.29 2.06
N GLY A 159 0.55 9.29 3.28
CA GLY A 159 0.27 8.07 4.03
C GLY A 159 1.30 7.73 5.12
N PHE A 160 1.08 6.59 5.76
CA PHE A 160 1.91 6.14 6.89
C PHE A 160 3.31 5.73 6.41
N LYS A 161 4.36 6.14 7.13
CA LYS A 161 5.77 5.94 6.71
C LYS A 161 6.11 4.48 6.43
N ALA A 162 5.58 3.55 7.23
CA ALA A 162 5.78 2.12 6.98
C ALA A 162 5.22 1.69 5.61
N VAL A 163 4.04 2.19 5.24
CA VAL A 163 3.39 1.88 3.94
C VAL A 163 4.25 2.37 2.77
N SER A 164 4.81 3.57 2.88
CA SER A 164 5.72 4.11 1.85
C SER A 164 6.94 3.23 1.63
N PHE A 165 7.47 2.64 2.71
CA PHE A 165 8.60 1.70 2.63
C PHE A 165 8.23 0.43 1.86
N TYR A 166 7.07 -0.17 2.17
CA TYR A 166 6.57 -1.36 1.45
C TYR A 166 6.25 -1.06 -0.03
N MET A 167 5.63 0.09 -0.32
CA MET A 167 5.38 0.52 -1.70
C MET A 167 6.67 0.73 -2.47
N THR A 168 7.73 1.22 -1.81
CA THR A 168 9.05 1.40 -2.45
C THR A 168 9.65 0.05 -2.84
N ILE A 169 9.66 -0.93 -1.93
CA ILE A 169 10.16 -2.29 -2.21
C ILE A 169 9.32 -2.94 -3.31
N LEU A 170 8.00 -2.82 -3.24
CA LEU A 170 7.10 -3.36 -4.27
C LEU A 170 7.37 -2.71 -5.63
N GLY A 171 7.62 -1.40 -5.66
CA GLY A 171 7.95 -0.70 -6.91
C GLY A 171 9.25 -1.23 -7.53
N MET A 172 10.28 -1.47 -6.69
CA MET A 172 11.53 -2.08 -7.14
C MET A 172 11.32 -3.50 -7.68
N LEU A 173 10.48 -4.31 -7.02
CA LEU A 173 10.15 -5.67 -7.45
C LEU A 173 9.38 -5.71 -8.77
N GLU A 174 8.48 -4.76 -8.98
CA GLU A 174 7.55 -4.72 -10.12
C GLU A 174 8.07 -3.89 -11.31
N GLY A 175 9.27 -3.30 -11.19
CA GLY A 175 9.78 -2.35 -12.18
C GLY A 175 8.90 -1.11 -12.34
N VAL A 176 8.21 -0.71 -11.26
CA VAL A 176 7.32 0.45 -11.23
C VAL A 176 8.09 1.66 -10.70
N THR A 177 7.98 2.80 -11.39
CA THR A 177 8.62 4.05 -10.94
C THR A 177 8.00 4.51 -9.63
N VAL A 178 8.81 4.65 -8.58
CA VAL A 178 8.36 5.19 -7.29
C VAL A 178 8.74 6.66 -7.22
N LYS A 179 7.75 7.53 -7.02
CA LYS A 179 7.89 8.98 -6.92
C LYS A 179 7.53 9.45 -5.52
N TYR A 180 8.38 10.32 -4.98
CA TYR A 180 8.21 10.95 -3.69
C TYR A 180 8.47 12.45 -3.80
N LEU A 181 7.55 13.27 -3.29
CA LEU A 181 7.80 14.70 -3.14
C LEU A 181 8.69 14.97 -1.93
N PHE A 182 9.86 15.56 -2.16
CA PHE A 182 10.79 15.89 -1.08
C PHE A 182 10.18 16.93 -0.13
N GLU A 183 10.31 16.68 1.19
CA GLU A 183 9.73 17.54 2.21
C GLU A 183 10.25 18.98 2.10
N ASN A 184 9.33 19.94 2.23
CA ASN A 184 9.62 21.38 2.12
C ASN A 184 10.30 21.79 0.80
N SER A 185 10.00 21.08 -0.29
CA SER A 185 10.60 21.29 -1.61
C SER A 185 9.59 21.19 -2.75
N ASP A 186 10.00 21.66 -3.93
CA ASP A 186 9.32 21.45 -5.20
C ASP A 186 9.86 20.24 -6.00
N HIS A 187 10.85 19.53 -5.45
CA HIS A 187 11.51 18.43 -6.15
C HIS A 187 10.81 17.08 -5.95
N ILE A 188 10.43 16.43 -7.06
CA ILE A 188 10.06 15.02 -7.09
C ILE A 188 11.32 14.18 -7.19
N ILE A 189 11.51 13.28 -6.24
CA ILE A 189 12.54 12.25 -6.26
C ILE A 189 11.94 11.02 -6.91
N GLU A 190 12.54 10.57 -8.02
CA GLU A 190 12.33 9.22 -8.54
C GLU A 190 13.29 8.30 -7.79
N MET A 191 12.76 7.31 -7.07
CA MET A 191 13.61 6.37 -6.33
C MET A 191 14.43 5.56 -7.33
N PRO A 192 15.76 5.51 -7.19
CA PRO A 192 16.60 4.75 -8.10
C PRO A 192 16.29 3.26 -7.96
N ALA A 193 16.37 2.53 -9.08
CA ALA A 193 16.31 1.08 -9.03
C ALA A 193 17.50 0.55 -8.20
N ALA A 194 17.23 -0.38 -7.28
CA ALA A 194 18.25 -1.04 -6.49
C ALA A 194 18.43 -2.50 -6.99
N PRO A 195 19.65 -2.97 -7.27
CA PRO A 195 19.90 -4.37 -7.56
C PRO A 195 19.79 -5.20 -6.27
N VAL A 196 18.57 -5.65 -5.94
CA VAL A 196 18.29 -6.46 -4.76
C VAL A 196 18.18 -7.93 -5.16
N TYR A 197 18.94 -8.79 -4.49
CA TYR A 197 18.82 -10.25 -4.61
C TYR A 197 18.10 -10.80 -3.39
N PHE A 198 17.05 -11.59 -3.61
CA PHE A 198 16.29 -12.22 -2.54
C PHE A 198 16.72 -13.67 -2.38
N ASN A 199 16.71 -14.17 -1.14
CA ASN A 199 16.98 -15.56 -0.84
C ASN A 199 15.77 -16.45 -1.25
N ILE A 200 15.67 -16.75 -2.54
CA ILE A 200 14.59 -17.57 -3.07
C ILE A 200 14.69 -19.03 -2.60
N GLU A 201 15.90 -19.48 -2.25
CA GLU A 201 16.16 -20.85 -1.79
C GLU A 201 15.35 -21.19 -0.53
N SER A 202 15.20 -20.25 0.41
CA SER A 202 14.36 -20.43 1.60
C SER A 202 12.92 -20.80 1.24
N PHE A 203 12.37 -20.26 0.13
CA PHE A 203 11.03 -20.64 -0.30
C PHE A 203 10.98 -22.08 -0.81
N TYR A 204 11.93 -22.49 -1.65
CA TYR A 204 11.97 -23.86 -2.16
C TYR A 204 12.19 -24.90 -1.06
N ARG A 205 13.03 -24.60 -0.06
CA ARG A 205 13.31 -25.49 1.08
C ARG A 205 12.12 -25.67 2.01
N LEU A 206 11.27 -24.65 2.15
CA LEU A 206 10.03 -24.72 2.92
C LEU A 206 8.89 -25.39 2.12
N GLY A 207 8.98 -25.33 0.79
CA GLY A 207 8.14 -26.11 -0.12
C GLY A 207 6.67 -25.71 -0.07
N ARG A 208 5.78 -26.71 -0.20
CA ARG A 208 4.33 -26.48 -0.31
C ARG A 208 3.66 -25.93 0.96
N VAL A 209 4.36 -25.95 2.11
CA VAL A 209 3.87 -25.29 3.33
C VAL A 209 3.55 -23.83 3.08
N ILE A 210 4.31 -23.17 2.20
CA ILE A 210 4.12 -21.75 1.88
C ILE A 210 2.73 -21.49 1.32
N GLU A 211 2.19 -22.39 0.49
CA GLU A 211 0.88 -22.23 -0.14
C GLU A 211 -0.23 -22.16 0.92
N LYS A 212 -0.09 -22.94 2.02
CA LYS A 212 -0.97 -22.82 3.18
C LYS A 212 -0.79 -21.47 3.87
N MET A 213 0.45 -21.03 4.05
CA MET A 213 0.77 -19.76 4.71
C MET A 213 0.37 -18.52 3.90
N LEU A 214 0.17 -18.64 2.59
CA LEU A 214 -0.41 -17.58 1.77
C LEU A 214 -1.88 -17.30 2.10
N ASN A 215 -2.59 -18.33 2.58
CA ASN A 215 -4.01 -18.28 2.92
C ASN A 215 -4.27 -17.94 4.40
N GLY A 216 -3.22 -17.80 5.22
CA GLY A 216 -3.36 -17.46 6.64
C GLY A 216 -2.19 -17.96 7.47
N ALA A 217 -2.30 -17.78 8.79
CA ALA A 217 -1.32 -18.33 9.72
C ALA A 217 -1.50 -19.85 9.86
N ILE A 218 -0.41 -20.56 10.14
CA ILE A 218 -0.41 -21.99 10.47
C ILE A 218 0.06 -22.18 11.90
N HIS A 219 -0.46 -23.18 12.61
CA HIS A 219 -0.01 -23.44 13.98
C HIS A 219 1.44 -23.95 14.00
N GLU A 220 2.24 -23.55 14.99
CA GLU A 220 3.66 -23.91 15.07
C GLU A 220 3.88 -25.44 15.04
N SER A 221 3.03 -26.21 15.74
CA SER A 221 3.12 -27.68 15.72
C SER A 221 2.82 -28.28 14.35
N GLU A 222 1.90 -27.70 13.57
CA GLU A 222 1.61 -28.15 12.21
C GLU A 222 2.79 -27.85 11.29
N LEU A 223 3.39 -26.66 11.40
CA LEU A 223 4.58 -26.29 10.64
C LEU A 223 5.74 -27.27 10.91
N ILE A 224 5.99 -27.58 12.18
CA ILE A 224 7.02 -28.55 12.60
C ILE A 224 6.74 -29.93 11.96
N TRP A 225 5.49 -30.39 12.04
CA TRP A 225 5.09 -31.68 11.47
C TRP A 225 5.26 -31.73 9.94
N LEU A 226 4.77 -30.71 9.24
CA LEU A 226 4.84 -30.64 7.77
C LEU A 226 6.26 -30.53 7.23
N THR A 227 7.16 -29.91 8.00
CA THR A 227 8.55 -29.65 7.56
C THR A 227 9.55 -30.67 8.11
N GLY A 228 9.18 -31.46 9.11
CA GLY A 228 10.10 -32.34 9.85
C GLY A 228 11.20 -31.60 10.60
N ARG A 229 11.08 -30.28 10.80
CA ARG A 229 12.10 -29.42 11.42
C ARG A 229 11.65 -28.98 12.81
N SER A 230 12.59 -28.97 13.75
CA SER A 230 12.37 -28.38 15.08
C SER A 230 12.14 -26.87 14.99
N ARG A 231 11.52 -26.29 16.04
CA ARG A 231 11.36 -24.83 16.18
C ARG A 231 12.68 -24.07 16.01
N GLN A 232 13.77 -24.60 16.60
CA GLN A 232 15.08 -23.96 16.56
C GLN A 232 15.66 -23.94 15.13
N GLN A 233 15.54 -25.05 14.39
CA GLN A 233 15.94 -25.10 12.99
C GLN A 233 15.11 -24.14 12.14
N LEU A 234 13.79 -24.09 12.35
CA LEU A 234 12.93 -23.18 11.60
C LEU A 234 13.28 -21.70 11.84
N LYS A 235 13.53 -21.32 13.09
CA LYS A 235 13.99 -19.97 13.45
C LYS A 235 15.38 -19.65 12.90
N GLY A 236 16.27 -20.62 12.81
CA GLY A 236 17.61 -20.43 12.24
C GLY A 236 17.59 -20.30 10.71
N GLU A 237 16.92 -21.22 10.02
CA GLU A 237 16.95 -21.36 8.56
C GLU A 237 16.03 -20.40 7.82
N PHE A 238 14.96 -19.92 8.46
CA PHE A 238 13.87 -19.19 7.82
C PHE A 238 13.46 -17.91 8.57
N SER A 239 14.32 -17.34 9.40
CA SER A 239 14.05 -16.07 10.10
C SER A 239 13.87 -14.87 9.15
N ASP A 240 14.37 -14.98 7.92
CA ASP A 240 14.20 -14.00 6.86
C ASP A 240 12.80 -14.03 6.23
N ILE A 241 12.09 -15.17 6.34
CA ILE A 241 10.78 -15.35 5.71
C ILE A 241 9.63 -15.68 6.66
N LEU A 242 9.88 -16.19 7.87
CA LEU A 242 8.86 -16.56 8.84
C LEU A 242 8.76 -15.57 10.00
N VAL A 243 7.54 -15.38 10.49
CA VAL A 243 7.21 -14.57 11.65
C VAL A 243 6.35 -15.38 12.60
N TRP A 244 6.82 -15.52 13.84
CA TRP A 244 6.13 -16.22 14.93
C TRP A 244 5.23 -15.25 15.68
N GLN A 245 3.98 -15.64 15.87
CA GLN A 245 2.99 -14.84 16.59
C GLN A 245 2.88 -15.27 18.07
N PRO A 246 2.42 -14.38 18.96
CA PRO A 246 2.24 -14.69 20.38
C PRO A 246 1.22 -15.81 20.65
N ASP A 247 0.26 -16.01 19.75
CA ASP A 247 -0.81 -17.01 19.85
C ASP A 247 -0.37 -18.44 19.45
N GLY A 248 0.92 -18.63 19.14
CA GLY A 248 1.46 -19.92 18.72
C GLY A 248 1.32 -20.22 17.22
N THR A 249 0.86 -19.25 16.43
CA THR A 249 0.83 -19.36 14.97
C THR A 249 2.08 -18.79 14.31
N VAL A 250 2.32 -19.17 13.06
CA VAL A 250 3.44 -18.75 12.23
C VAL A 250 2.91 -18.27 10.88
N THR A 251 3.42 -17.14 10.42
CA THR A 251 3.08 -16.53 9.12
C THR A 251 4.34 -16.28 8.29
N LEU A 252 4.17 -16.04 7.00
CA LEU A 252 5.24 -15.41 6.22
C LEU A 252 5.34 -13.94 6.64
N SER A 253 6.57 -13.39 6.65
CA SER A 253 6.73 -11.94 6.71
C SER A 253 6.04 -11.30 5.51
N ALA A 254 5.55 -10.06 5.66
CA ALA A 254 4.87 -9.36 4.57
C ALA A 254 5.74 -9.26 3.31
N LEU A 255 7.04 -8.99 3.48
CA LEU A 255 8.00 -9.00 2.37
C LEU A 255 8.17 -10.39 1.76
N ALA A 256 8.33 -11.43 2.57
CA ALA A 256 8.47 -12.78 2.07
C ALA A 256 7.24 -13.24 1.28
N ARG A 257 6.04 -12.87 1.74
CA ARG A 257 4.79 -13.09 1.02
C ARG A 257 4.79 -12.38 -0.34
N ILE A 258 5.16 -11.09 -0.39
CA ILE A 258 5.27 -10.33 -1.65
C ILE A 258 6.24 -11.02 -2.61
N ILE A 259 7.45 -11.32 -2.12
CA ILE A 259 8.52 -11.90 -2.91
C ILE A 259 8.11 -13.27 -3.45
N TYR A 260 7.50 -14.13 -2.63
CA TYR A 260 7.06 -15.46 -3.05
C TYR A 260 5.99 -15.37 -4.15
N ILE A 261 4.94 -14.56 -3.95
CA ILE A 261 3.86 -14.41 -4.93
C ILE A 261 4.43 -13.95 -6.28
N ARG A 262 5.36 -12.99 -6.26
CA ARG A 262 5.88 -12.37 -7.48
C ARG A 262 6.96 -13.17 -8.18
N LEU A 263 7.93 -13.67 -7.42
CA LEU A 263 9.13 -14.29 -7.99
C LEU A 263 9.00 -15.81 -8.12
N VAL A 264 8.17 -16.45 -7.29
CA VAL A 264 8.05 -17.92 -7.26
C VAL A 264 6.72 -18.40 -7.84
N TRP A 265 5.60 -17.90 -7.30
CA TRP A 265 4.25 -18.38 -7.65
C TRP A 265 3.84 -18.00 -9.07
N ASN A 266 3.96 -16.73 -9.45
CA ASN A 266 3.56 -16.24 -10.78
C ASN A 266 4.59 -16.49 -11.89
N ASN A 267 5.80 -16.96 -11.54
CA ASN A 267 6.89 -17.20 -12.49
C ASN A 267 7.61 -18.55 -12.25
N PRO A 268 6.88 -19.68 -12.24
CA PRO A 268 7.51 -20.98 -12.00
C PRO A 268 8.53 -21.27 -13.12
N GLY A 269 9.82 -21.29 -12.77
CA GLY A 269 10.92 -21.63 -13.68
C GLY A 269 11.79 -20.48 -14.22
N LYS A 270 11.52 -19.21 -13.88
CA LYS A 270 12.41 -18.08 -14.30
C LYS A 270 13.68 -17.94 -13.46
N PHE A 271 13.71 -18.48 -12.24
CA PHE A 271 14.88 -18.47 -11.38
C PHE A 271 15.62 -19.80 -11.52
N ILE A 272 16.40 -19.94 -12.60
CA ILE A 272 17.45 -20.95 -12.66
C ILE A 272 18.56 -20.46 -11.72
N ILE A 273 18.67 -21.10 -10.56
CA ILE A 273 19.77 -20.88 -9.63
C ILE A 273 21.02 -21.45 -10.29
N ASN A 274 21.81 -20.58 -10.93
CA ASN A 274 23.18 -20.94 -11.29
C ASN A 274 23.99 -20.96 -10.00
N PHE A 275 24.13 -22.14 -9.40
CA PHE A 275 25.13 -22.35 -8.37
C PHE A 275 26.52 -22.24 -9.00
N PRO A 276 27.41 -21.37 -8.51
CA PRO A 276 28.84 -21.64 -8.71
C PRO A 276 29.10 -22.98 -8.02
N LYS A 277 29.46 -24.00 -8.82
CA LYS A 277 29.98 -25.26 -8.29
C LYS A 277 31.18 -24.88 -7.41
N LYS A 278 31.06 -25.12 -6.10
CA LYS A 278 32.24 -25.18 -5.22
C LYS A 278 33.03 -26.43 -5.53
#